data_AF-A0AAU9IGS9-F1
#
_entry.id   AF-A0AAU9IGS9-F1
#
_cell.length_a   1.000
_cell.length_b   1.000
_cell.length_c   1.000
_cell.angle_alpha   90.00
_cell.angle_beta   90.00
_cell.angle_gamma   90.00
#
_symmetry.space_group_name_H-M   'P 1'
#
loop_
_entity.id
_entity.type
_entity.pdbx_description
1 polymer ?
#
loop_
_entity_poly.entity_id
_entity_poly.type
_entity_poly.pdbx_seq_one_letter_code
_entity_poly.pdbx_strand_id
1 'polypeptide(L)'
;MPMPNPDYLCNSTIFNGNILVSGHESKNIFIYSPDIDSFSTIPYNFEENTRKIFVNLEKLYLIECYGRIFESDIGDEYKWKRIASSVINYSAAQAYYSYNKGEIYIGCTGIHRSYYKFNLENKLMARK
;
A
#
# COMPACT_ATOMS: atom_id res chain seq x y z
N MET A 1 -0.47 -10.57 -21.07
CA MET A 1 -1.71 -11.26 -20.62
C MET A 1 -2.75 -10.31 -19.98
N PRO A 2 -4.07 -10.64 -19.98
CA PRO A 2 -5.06 -9.91 -19.18
C PRO A 2 -4.88 -10.19 -17.67
N MET A 3 -5.21 -9.21 -16.82
CA MET A 3 -5.10 -9.36 -15.37
C MET A 3 -6.11 -10.42 -14.86
N PRO A 4 -5.69 -11.37 -13.99
CA PRO A 4 -6.55 -12.48 -13.56
C PRO A 4 -7.83 -12.08 -12.82
N ASN A 5 -7.89 -10.88 -12.26
CA ASN A 5 -9.09 -10.32 -11.64
C ASN A 5 -9.10 -8.78 -11.77
N PRO A 6 -9.86 -8.21 -12.72
CA PRO A 6 -9.94 -6.77 -12.93
C PRO A 6 -10.85 -6.15 -11.86
N ASP A 7 -10.38 -6.10 -10.62
CA ASP A 7 -11.07 -5.37 -9.57
C ASP A 7 -11.14 -3.88 -9.92
N TYR A 8 -12.24 -3.22 -9.59
CA TYR A 8 -12.62 -1.92 -10.18
C TYR A 8 -11.70 -0.74 -9.83
N LEU A 9 -10.72 -0.88 -8.95
CA LEU A 9 -9.77 0.18 -8.59
C LEU A 9 -8.42 -0.45 -8.20
N CYS A 10 -7.58 -0.69 -9.21
CA CYS A 10 -6.23 -1.23 -9.01
C CYS A 10 -5.23 -0.13 -8.64
N ASN A 11 -4.50 -0.31 -7.55
CA ASN A 11 -3.30 0.46 -7.25
C ASN A 11 -2.08 -0.30 -7.75
N SER A 12 -1.12 0.42 -8.34
CA SER A 12 0.12 -0.18 -8.81
C SER A 12 1.38 0.54 -8.31
N THR A 13 2.46 -0.23 -8.27
CA THR A 13 3.83 0.25 -8.10
C THR A 13 4.78 -0.62 -8.94
N ILE A 14 5.97 -0.12 -9.25
CA ILE A 14 7.01 -0.87 -9.95
C ILE A 14 8.11 -1.24 -8.95
N PHE A 15 8.61 -2.47 -9.03
CA PHE A 15 9.75 -2.93 -8.24
C PHE A 15 10.56 -3.99 -9.00
N ASN A 16 11.87 -3.77 -9.14
CA ASN A 16 12.79 -4.67 -9.85
C ASN A 16 12.26 -5.13 -11.21
N GLY A 17 11.76 -4.19 -12.03
CA GLY A 17 11.19 -4.49 -13.35
C GLY A 17 9.80 -5.13 -13.34
N ASN A 18 9.30 -5.55 -12.18
CA ASN A 18 7.96 -6.10 -12.02
C ASN A 18 6.93 -5.01 -11.70
N ILE A 19 5.68 -5.24 -12.10
CA ILE A 19 4.54 -4.38 -11.76
C ILE A 19 3.74 -5.08 -10.67
N LEU A 20 3.71 -4.48 -9.48
CA LEU A 20 2.90 -4.97 -8.37
C LEU A 20 1.56 -4.24 -8.40
N VAL A 21 0.47 -5.01 -8.36
CA VAL A 21 -0.90 -4.51 -8.44
C VAL A 21 -1.69 -5.04 -7.25
N SER A 22 -2.25 -4.13 -6.46
CA SER A 22 -3.19 -4.46 -5.38
C SER A 22 -4.61 -4.04 -5.78
N GLY A 23 -5.56 -4.96 -5.65
CA GLY A 23 -6.99 -4.67 -5.83
C GLY A 23 -7.62 -4.08 -4.57
N HIS A 24 -8.75 -3.41 -4.74
CA HIS A 24 -9.56 -2.88 -3.64
C HIS A 24 -10.15 -4.03 -2.79
N GLU A 25 -10.68 -5.08 -3.42
CA GLU A 25 -11.33 -6.21 -2.74
C GLU A 25 -10.51 -7.50 -2.79
N SER A 26 -9.48 -7.55 -3.66
CA SER A 26 -8.49 -8.62 -3.69
C SER A 26 -7.81 -8.81 -2.33
N LYS A 27 -7.62 -10.08 -1.94
CA LYS A 27 -6.73 -10.51 -0.83
C LYS A 27 -5.34 -10.90 -1.32
N ASN A 28 -4.98 -10.45 -2.52
CA ASN A 28 -3.71 -10.73 -3.16
C ASN A 28 -3.12 -9.47 -3.80
N ILE A 29 -1.80 -9.36 -3.74
CA ILE A 29 -1.02 -8.48 -4.62
C ILE A 29 -0.61 -9.32 -5.81
N PHE A 30 -0.98 -8.89 -7.01
CA PHE A 30 -0.56 -9.50 -8.25
C PHE A 30 0.77 -8.92 -8.66
N ILE A 31 1.75 -9.78 -8.95
CA ILE A 31 3.05 -9.38 -9.49
C ILE A 31 3.05 -9.78 -10.96
N TYR A 32 3.05 -8.79 -11.85
CA TYR A 32 3.29 -9.01 -13.26
C TYR A 32 4.79 -8.91 -13.56
N SER A 33 5.33 -9.95 -14.17
CA SER A 33 6.73 -10.03 -14.61
C SER A 33 6.78 -9.92 -16.13
N PRO A 34 7.11 -8.73 -16.69
CA PRO A 34 7.11 -8.52 -18.14
C PRO A 34 8.08 -9.46 -18.89
N ASP A 35 9.21 -9.78 -18.27
CA ASP A 35 10.27 -10.59 -18.88
C ASP A 35 9.83 -12.02 -19.24
N ILE A 36 8.83 -12.53 -18.53
CA ILE A 36 8.26 -13.88 -18.73
C ILE A 36 6.76 -13.85 -19.01
N ASP A 37 6.20 -12.66 -19.28
CA ASP A 37 4.76 -12.36 -19.45
C ASP A 37 3.85 -13.19 -18.53
N SER A 38 4.14 -13.19 -17.23
CA SER A 38 3.41 -14.02 -16.26
C SER A 38 2.97 -13.24 -15.01
N PHE A 39 1.96 -13.78 -14.33
CA PHE A 39 1.50 -13.27 -13.04
C PHE A 39 1.84 -14.26 -11.92
N SER A 40 2.29 -13.72 -10.79
CA SER A 40 2.32 -14.42 -9.49
C SER A 40 1.56 -13.61 -8.44
N THR A 41 1.34 -14.17 -7.25
CA THR A 41 0.53 -13.52 -6.21
C THR A 41 1.18 -13.59 -4.83
N ILE A 42 1.05 -12.50 -4.07
CA ILE A 42 1.36 -12.45 -2.64
C ILE A 42 0.04 -12.36 -1.88
N PRO A 43 -0.31 -13.34 -1.03
CA PRO A 43 -1.52 -13.26 -0.23
C PRO A 43 -1.36 -12.24 0.91
N TYR A 44 -2.47 -11.61 1.27
CA TYR A 44 -2.60 -10.83 2.50
C TYR A 44 -4.01 -10.99 3.07
N ASN A 45 -4.14 -11.02 4.39
CA ASN A 45 -5.42 -11.21 5.07
C ASN A 45 -5.83 -9.97 5.85
N PHE A 46 -5.88 -8.82 5.18
CA PHE A 46 -6.31 -7.58 5.82
C PHE A 46 -7.83 -7.45 5.84
N GLU A 47 -8.37 -6.73 6.82
CA GLU A 47 -9.81 -6.66 7.05
C GLU A 47 -10.51 -5.66 6.11
N GLU A 48 -9.78 -4.65 5.63
CA GLU A 48 -10.31 -3.54 4.84
C GLU A 48 -9.68 -3.50 3.45
N ASN A 49 -10.18 -2.58 2.65
CA ASN A 49 -9.73 -2.42 1.28
C ASN A 49 -8.38 -1.70 1.18
N THR A 50 -7.53 -2.20 0.29
CA THR A 50 -6.22 -1.61 0.02
C THR A 50 -6.36 -0.31 -0.79
N ARG A 51 -5.71 0.75 -0.30
CA ARG A 51 -5.71 2.09 -0.92
C ARG A 51 -4.42 2.45 -1.63
N LYS A 52 -3.30 1.88 -1.20
CA LYS A 52 -2.01 2.08 -1.87
C LYS A 52 -1.04 0.98 -1.51
N ILE A 53 -0.23 0.62 -2.48
CA ILE A 53 0.96 -0.20 -2.32
C ILE A 53 2.17 0.61 -2.80
N PHE A 54 3.30 0.47 -2.10
CA PHE A 54 4.58 1.01 -2.53
C PHE A 54 5.72 0.17 -1.98
N VAL A 55 6.89 0.30 -2.61
CA VAL A 55 8.12 -0.34 -2.15
C VAL A 55 9.11 0.73 -1.71
N ASN A 56 9.77 0.49 -0.58
CA ASN A 56 10.89 1.30 -0.12
C ASN A 56 11.99 0.37 0.38
N LEU A 57 13.18 0.46 -0.22
CA LEU A 57 14.28 -0.48 0.03
C LEU A 57 13.81 -1.93 -0.17
N GLU A 58 14.06 -2.80 0.80
CA GLU A 58 13.69 -4.22 0.79
C GLU A 58 12.33 -4.49 1.44
N LYS A 59 11.49 -3.45 1.57
CA LYS A 59 10.19 -3.54 2.24
C LYS A 59 9.03 -3.16 1.33
N LEU A 60 7.98 -3.96 1.41
CA LEU A 60 6.68 -3.71 0.80
C LEU A 60 5.76 -3.06 1.83
N TYR A 61 5.10 -1.98 1.44
CA TYR A 61 4.16 -1.28 2.30
C TYR A 61 2.77 -1.29 1.67
N LEU A 62 1.78 -1.56 2.51
CA LEU A 62 0.38 -1.53 2.13
C LEU A 62 -0.39 -0.62 3.08
N ILE A 63 -1.21 0.25 2.49
CA ILE A 63 -2.04 1.20 3.20
C ILE A 63 -3.50 0.84 2.95
N GLU A 64 -4.25 0.56 4.00
CA GLU A 64 -5.69 0.33 3.94
C GLU A 64 -6.51 1.61 4.13
N CYS A 65 -7.82 1.49 3.97
CA CYS A 65 -8.80 2.42 4.55
C CYS A 65 -8.45 2.78 6.01
N TYR A 66 -8.79 4.01 6.41
CA TYR A 66 -8.54 4.55 7.77
C TYR A 66 -7.06 4.65 8.17
N GLY A 67 -6.14 4.57 7.20
CA GLY A 67 -4.71 4.80 7.42
C GLY A 67 -4.01 3.75 8.25
N ARG A 68 -4.49 2.50 8.21
CA ARG A 68 -3.73 1.36 8.72
C ARG A 68 -2.60 1.07 7.74
N ILE A 69 -1.37 1.02 8.26
CA ILE A 69 -0.17 0.81 7.44
C ILE A 69 0.47 -0.50 7.87
N PHE A 70 0.74 -1.36 6.90
CA PHE A 70 1.41 -2.63 7.05
C PHE A 70 2.72 -2.59 6.28
N GLU A 71 3.74 -3.22 6.83
CA GLU A 71 5.01 -3.47 6.17
C GLU A 71 5.26 -4.98 6.10
N SER A 72 6.01 -5.41 5.09
CA SER A 72 6.53 -6.77 4.99
C SER A 72 7.90 -6.74 4.32
N ASP A 73 8.83 -7.54 4.84
CA ASP A 73 10.16 -7.69 4.24
C ASP A 73 10.05 -8.57 2.97
N ILE A 74 10.69 -8.12 1.89
CA ILE A 74 10.69 -8.84 0.62
C ILE A 74 11.57 -10.09 0.78
N GLY A 75 10.96 -11.27 0.66
CA GLY A 75 11.64 -12.56 0.79
C GLY A 75 11.36 -13.32 2.10
N ASP A 76 10.79 -12.69 3.13
CA ASP A 76 10.35 -13.37 4.38
C ASP A 76 8.93 -13.93 4.25
N GLU A 77 8.64 -14.62 3.14
CA GLU A 77 7.32 -15.21 2.85
C GLU A 77 6.15 -14.19 2.91
N TYR A 78 6.47 -12.90 2.83
CA TYR A 78 5.55 -11.79 2.95
C TYR A 78 4.74 -11.79 4.26
N LYS A 79 5.40 -12.03 5.39
CA LYS A 79 4.80 -11.83 6.72
C LYS A 79 4.50 -10.34 6.93
N TRP A 80 3.22 -10.02 7.12
CA TRP A 80 2.77 -8.64 7.27
C TRP A 80 2.76 -8.19 8.73
N LYS A 81 3.37 -7.04 8.98
CA LYS A 81 3.40 -6.39 10.29
C LYS A 81 2.72 -5.03 10.22
N ARG A 82 1.74 -4.80 11.09
CA ARG A 82 1.11 -3.48 11.23
C ARG A 82 2.08 -2.51 11.92
N ILE A 83 2.35 -1.37 11.29
CA ILE A 83 3.26 -0.33 11.82
C ILE A 83 2.56 0.97 12.20
N ALA A 84 1.35 1.20 11.69
CA ALA A 84 0.50 2.29 12.14
C ALA A 84 -0.93 1.77 12.39
N SER A 85 -1.43 2.05 13.59
CA SER A 85 -2.83 1.81 13.94
C SER A 85 -3.62 3.08 13.74
N SER A 86 -4.54 3.07 12.77
CA SER A 86 -5.67 3.99 12.56
C SER A 86 -5.91 5.01 13.70
N VAL A 87 -5.44 6.25 13.47
CA VAL A 87 -5.89 7.46 14.19
C VAL A 87 -6.87 8.26 13.29
N ILE A 88 -7.19 7.75 12.11
CA ILE A 88 -7.99 8.46 11.11
C ILE A 88 -9.44 7.96 11.20
N ASN A 89 -10.34 8.78 11.77
CA ASN A 89 -11.77 8.49 11.86
C ASN A 89 -12.53 8.66 10.53
N TYR A 90 -11.82 8.60 9.41
CA TYR A 90 -12.32 8.94 8.08
C TYR A 90 -11.71 7.99 7.06
N SER A 91 -12.50 7.60 6.05
CA SER A 91 -12.00 6.75 4.98
C SER A 91 -10.88 7.46 4.21
N ALA A 92 -9.75 6.77 4.04
CA ALA A 92 -8.66 7.26 3.22
C ALA A 92 -9.13 7.31 1.76
N ALA A 93 -9.16 8.50 1.17
CA ALA A 93 -9.51 8.72 -0.23
C ALA A 93 -8.33 8.35 -1.13
N GLN A 94 -7.13 8.78 -0.74
CA GLN A 94 -5.90 8.62 -1.49
C GLN A 94 -4.72 8.53 -0.51
N ALA A 95 -3.68 7.80 -0.90
CA ALA A 95 -2.40 7.82 -0.20
C ALA A 95 -1.24 8.01 -1.18
N TYR A 96 -0.25 8.80 -0.76
CA TYR A 96 0.95 9.13 -1.51
C TYR A 96 2.20 8.85 -0.67
N TYR A 97 3.29 8.42 -1.30
CA TYR A 97 4.58 8.22 -0.65
C TYR A 97 5.64 9.14 -1.25
N SER A 98 6.34 9.89 -0.39
CA SER A 98 7.46 10.75 -0.76
C SER A 98 8.78 10.03 -0.53
N TYR A 99 9.34 9.47 -1.60
CA TYR A 99 10.62 8.75 -1.58
C TYR A 99 11.77 9.57 -0.99
N ASN A 100 11.86 10.86 -1.32
CA ASN A 100 12.94 11.74 -0.84
C ASN A 100 12.89 12.04 0.67
N LYS A 101 11.75 11.80 1.33
CA LYS A 101 11.54 12.15 2.74
C LYS A 101 11.20 10.96 3.61
N GLY A 102 10.97 9.77 3.04
CA GLY A 102 10.47 8.62 3.79
C GLY A 102 9.08 8.86 4.38
N GLU A 103 8.24 9.65 3.71
CA GLU A 103 6.98 10.17 4.28
C GLU A 103 5.76 9.64 3.53
N ILE A 104 4.77 9.16 4.26
CA ILE A 104 3.46 8.72 3.75
C ILE A 104 2.42 9.79 4.07
N TYR A 105 1.67 10.19 3.05
CA TYR A 105 0.61 11.18 3.12
C TYR A 105 -0.73 10.51 2.81
N ILE A 106 -1.71 10.62 3.70
CA ILE A 106 -3.03 10.00 3.54
C ILE A 106 -4.10 11.10 3.54
N GLY A 107 -4.71 11.33 2.37
CA GLY A 107 -5.85 12.23 2.21
C GLY A 107 -7.16 11.51 2.53
N CYS A 108 -8.09 12.19 3.22
CA CYS A 108 -9.34 11.58 3.71
C CYS A 108 -10.57 12.10 2.96
N THR A 109 -11.54 11.23 2.68
CA THR A 109 -12.83 11.65 2.13
C THR A 109 -13.62 12.43 3.18
N GLY A 110 -14.33 13.48 2.78
CA GLY A 110 -15.24 14.22 3.68
C GLY A 110 -14.58 15.30 4.55
N ILE A 111 -13.25 15.45 4.52
CA ILE A 111 -12.55 16.60 5.10
C ILE A 111 -11.76 17.29 4.00
N HIS A 112 -12.29 18.39 3.46
CA HIS A 112 -11.56 19.15 2.45
C HIS A 112 -10.23 19.66 3.02
N ARG A 113 -9.13 19.33 2.33
CA ARG A 113 -7.74 19.82 2.55
C ARG A 113 -7.01 19.31 3.80
N SER A 114 -7.48 18.24 4.46
CA SER A 114 -6.72 17.60 5.54
C SER A 114 -6.02 16.33 5.07
N TYR A 115 -4.75 16.18 5.45
CA TYR A 115 -3.98 14.95 5.23
C TYR A 115 -3.26 14.54 6.52
N TYR A 116 -3.09 13.23 6.70
CA TYR A 116 -2.25 12.68 7.77
C TYR A 116 -0.87 12.37 7.20
N LYS A 117 0.16 12.67 7.98
CA LYS A 117 1.56 12.45 7.61
C LYS A 117 2.19 11.42 8.54
N PHE A 118 2.80 10.38 7.98
CA PHE A 118 3.57 9.37 8.71
C PHE A 118 5.01 9.39 8.21
N ASN A 119 5.98 9.44 9.13
CA ASN A 119 7.39 9.35 8.79
C ASN A 119 7.88 7.92 9.10
N LEU A 120 8.55 7.27 8.14
CA LEU A 120 9.04 5.89 8.29
C LEU A 120 10.31 5.80 9.15
N GLU A 121 11.12 6.86 9.19
CA GLU A 121 12.36 6.93 9.98
C GLU A 121 12.11 7.28 11.45
N ASN A 122 10.97 7.90 11.76
CA ASN A 122 10.53 8.23 13.13
C ASN A 122 9.04 7.86 13.30
N LYS A 123 8.77 6.73 13.97
CA LYS A 123 7.41 6.29 14.32
C LYS A 123 6.62 7.46 14.96
N LEU A 124 5.54 7.85 14.27
CA LEU A 124 4.48 8.79 14.66
C LEU A 124 4.94 10.24 14.99
N MET A 125 4.73 11.16 14.05
CA MET A 125 4.64 12.61 14.36
C MET A 125 3.44 13.21 13.62
N ALA A 126 2.26 13.14 14.23
CA ALA A 126 1.11 13.91 13.76
C ALA A 126 1.39 15.41 13.99
N ARG A 127 1.39 16.22 12.92
CA ARG A 127 1.36 17.69 13.02
C ARG A 127 0.01 18.18 12.50
N LYS A 128 -0.64 19.03 13.30
CA LYS A 128 -1.87 19.79 12.94
C LYS A 128 -1.57 20.82 11.86
#